data_AF-A0A6G3XBM8-F1
#
_entry.id   AF-A0A6G3XBM8-F1
#
_cell.length_a   1.000
_cell.length_b   1.000
_cell.length_c   1.000
_cell.angle_alpha   90.00
_cell.angle_beta   90.00
_cell.angle_gamma   90.00
#
_symmetry.space_group_name_H-M   'P 1'
#
loop_
_entity.id
_entity.type
_entity.pdbx_description
1 polymer ?
#
loop_
_entity_poly.entity_id
_entity_poly.type
_entity_poly.pdbx_seq_one_letter_code
_entity_poly.pdbx_strand_id
1 'polypeptide(L)'
;IVKRFLDTGVALQNIRTTVQHLRARGFQDLERMTLMSDGATVYECSSPDEVVSLLQGGQGVFGIAVGVVWRDVEAALSQLHGERVDTGETLVGHNPADELARRRNRAV
;
A
#
# COMPACT_ATOMS: atom_id res chain seq x y z
N ILE A 1 -0.20 2.34 -0.91
CA ILE A 1 0.22 3.74 -0.61
C ILE A 1 -0.81 4.77 -1.10
N VAL A 2 -1.12 4.85 -2.39
CA VAL A 2 -2.12 5.80 -2.97
C VAL A 2 -3.40 5.89 -2.14
N LYS A 3 -4.06 4.75 -1.89
CA LYS A 3 -5.28 4.68 -1.08
C LYS A 3 -5.11 5.29 0.31
N ARG A 4 -4.01 4.97 1.01
CA ARG A 4 -3.76 5.49 2.37
C ARG A 4 -3.61 7.01 2.39
N PHE A 5 -2.98 7.58 1.36
CA PHE A 5 -2.88 9.04 1.25
C PHE A 5 -4.21 9.71 0.88
N LEU A 6 -5.02 9.07 0.02
CA LEU A 6 -6.36 9.57 -0.32
C LEU A 6 -7.27 9.60 0.90
N ASP A 7 -7.26 8.55 1.71
CA ASP A 7 -8.07 8.46 2.93
C ASP A 7 -7.76 9.57 3.94
N THR A 8 -6.53 10.09 3.92
CA THR A 8 -6.07 11.16 4.82
C THR A 8 -6.11 12.54 4.18
N GLY A 9 -6.72 12.67 3.00
CA GLY A 9 -6.92 13.96 2.34
C GLY A 9 -5.66 14.57 1.71
N VAL A 10 -4.62 13.78 1.45
CA VAL A 10 -3.43 14.27 0.73
C VAL A 10 -3.78 14.53 -0.72
N ALA A 11 -3.35 15.67 -1.24
CA ALA A 11 -3.72 16.09 -2.59
C ALA A 11 -3.14 15.17 -3.68
N LEU A 12 -3.94 14.90 -4.72
CA LEU A 12 -3.58 13.99 -5.82
C LEU A 12 -2.26 14.34 -6.52
N GLN A 13 -1.94 15.64 -6.65
CA GLN A 13 -0.65 16.05 -7.21
C GLN A 13 0.54 15.55 -6.36
N ASN A 14 0.44 15.63 -5.04
CA ASN A 14 1.48 15.18 -4.12
C ASN A 14 1.59 13.66 -4.12
N ILE A 15 0.45 12.97 -4.17
CA ILE A 15 0.40 11.51 -4.31
C ILE A 15 1.12 11.09 -5.59
N ARG A 16 0.87 11.76 -6.72
CA ARG A 16 1.52 11.43 -8.00
C ARG A 16 3.03 11.59 -7.91
N THR A 17 3.52 12.72 -7.40
CA THR A 17 4.96 12.95 -7.21
C THR A 17 5.58 11.91 -6.27
N THR A 18 4.88 11.56 -5.20
CA THR A 18 5.32 10.53 -4.25
C THR A 18 5.41 9.15 -4.89
N VAL A 19 4.43 8.76 -5.70
CA VAL A 19 4.45 7.47 -6.42
C VAL A 19 5.59 7.42 -7.42
N GLN A 20 5.90 8.53 -8.10
CA GLN A 20 7.06 8.62 -8.99
C GLN A 20 8.37 8.45 -8.20
N HIS A 21 8.48 9.10 -7.04
CA HIS A 21 9.62 8.93 -6.13
C HIS A 21 9.81 7.47 -5.69
N LEU A 22 8.74 6.80 -5.28
CA LEU A 22 8.77 5.39 -4.87
C LEU A 22 9.18 4.46 -6.02
N ARG A 23 8.73 4.73 -7.25
CA ARG A 23 9.07 3.92 -8.43
C ARG A 23 10.55 3.96 -8.80
N ALA A 24 11.27 5.01 -8.40
CA ALA A 24 12.70 5.14 -8.65
C ALA A 24 13.57 4.36 -7.64
N ARG A 25 12.97 3.73 -6.63
CA ARG A 25 13.67 3.03 -5.54
C ARG A 25 13.66 1.51 -5.72
N GLY A 26 14.67 0.85 -5.17
CA GLY A 26 14.71 -0.62 -5.10
C GLY A 26 13.84 -1.15 -3.95
N PHE A 27 13.46 -2.43 -4.02
CA PHE A 27 12.62 -3.06 -2.99
C PHE A 27 13.19 -2.96 -1.57
N GLN A 28 14.50 -3.16 -1.42
CA GLN A 28 15.17 -3.08 -0.12
C GLN A 28 15.08 -1.69 0.53
N ASP A 29 15.10 -0.63 -0.29
CA ASP A 29 14.96 0.74 0.21
C ASP A 29 13.53 1.00 0.70
N LEU A 30 12.54 0.47 -0.04
CA LEU A 30 11.12 0.64 0.28
C LEU A 30 10.73 -0.01 1.62
N GLU A 31 11.38 -1.11 2.01
CA GLU A 31 11.07 -1.82 3.26
C GLU A 31 11.35 -0.98 4.52
N ARG A 32 12.33 -0.09 4.46
CA ARG A 32 12.73 0.78 5.59
C ARG A 32 12.15 2.18 5.50
N MET A 33 11.54 2.52 4.38
CA MET A 33 11.05 3.86 4.10
C MET A 33 9.83 4.21 4.96
N THR A 34 9.84 5.40 5.54
CA THR A 34 8.67 6.02 6.17
C THR A 34 8.34 7.31 5.44
N LEU A 35 7.09 7.46 5.01
CA LEU A 35 6.60 8.69 4.39
C LEU A 35 5.77 9.46 5.41
N MET A 36 6.01 10.76 5.53
CA MET A 36 5.26 11.67 6.40
C MET A 36 4.57 12.73 5.53
N SER A 37 3.33 13.07 5.85
CA SER A 37 2.58 14.10 5.12
C SER A 37 1.93 15.07 6.08
N ASP A 38 2.09 16.37 5.83
CA ASP A 38 1.36 17.46 6.51
C ASP A 38 0.09 17.88 5.73
N GLY A 39 -0.23 17.17 4.64
CA GLY A 39 -1.35 17.43 3.73
C GLY A 39 -0.97 18.28 2.52
N ALA A 40 0.04 19.14 2.66
CA ALA A 40 0.56 20.00 1.59
C ALA A 40 1.82 19.44 0.94
N THR A 41 2.63 18.69 1.69
CA THR A 41 3.89 18.10 1.24
C THR A 41 4.03 16.69 1.79
N VAL A 42 4.73 15.83 1.05
CA VAL A 42 5.13 14.50 1.50
C VAL A 42 6.64 14.45 1.63
N TYR A 43 7.11 14.01 2.79
CA TYR A 43 8.50 13.87 3.17
C TYR A 43 8.86 12.39 3.28
N GLU A 44 10.04 12.03 2.82
CA GLU A 44 10.67 10.75 3.17
C GLU A 44 11.45 10.97 4.46
N CYS A 45 11.06 10.29 5.54
CA CYS A 45 11.78 10.33 6.80
C CYS A 45 12.65 9.09 6.96
N SER A 46 13.93 9.32 7.21
CA SER A 46 14.94 8.27 7.43
C SER A 46 15.27 8.05 8.90
N SER A 47 14.84 8.97 9.78
CA SER A 47 15.12 8.94 11.22
C SER A 47 13.95 9.44 12.06
N PRO A 48 13.87 9.04 13.34
CA PRO A 48 12.89 9.59 14.28
C PRO A 48 13.01 11.10 14.48
N ASP A 49 14.23 11.65 14.41
CA ASP A 49 14.46 13.09 14.61
C ASP A 49 13.84 13.93 13.50
N GLU A 50 13.87 13.45 12.25
CA GLU A 50 13.16 14.11 11.13
C GLU A 50 11.64 14.12 11.37
N VAL A 51 11.07 13.06 11.91
CA VAL A 51 9.65 13.00 12.28
C VAL A 51 9.34 14.02 13.38
N VAL A 52 10.19 14.11 14.40
CA VAL A 52 10.04 15.08 15.50
C VAL A 52 10.16 16.52 14.98
N SER A 53 11.07 16.77 14.04
CA SER A 53 11.26 18.10 13.46
C SER A 53 10.00 18.59 12.72
N LEU A 54 9.32 17.71 11.98
CA LEU A 54 8.04 18.04 11.34
C LEU A 54 6.96 18.39 12.38
N LEU A 55 6.90 17.64 13.49
CA LEU A 55 5.94 17.88 14.57
C LEU A 55 6.20 19.19 15.33
N GLN A 56 7.47 19.56 15.53
CA GLN A 56 7.84 20.81 16.22
C GLN A 56 7.38 22.07 15.48
N GLY A 57 7.10 21.98 14.18
CA GLY A 57 6.47 23.05 13.41
C GLY A 57 5.01 23.32 13.77
N GLY A 58 4.40 22.54 14.67
CA GLY A 58 2.98 22.65 15.05
C GLY A 58 2.01 22.06 14.02
N GLN A 59 2.53 21.35 13.02
CA GLN A 59 1.76 20.75 11.94
C GLN A 59 1.17 19.40 12.38
N GLY A 60 -0.07 19.12 11.99
CA GLY A 60 -0.61 17.76 12.04
C GLY A 60 0.00 16.92 10.93
N VAL A 61 0.61 15.79 11.28
CA VAL A 61 1.27 14.91 10.29
C VAL A 61 0.66 13.51 10.30
N PHE A 62 0.62 12.91 9.12
CA PHE A 62 0.22 11.53 8.91
C PHE A 62 1.39 10.72 8.38
N GLY A 63 1.70 9.61 9.05
CA GLY A 63 2.82 8.73 8.70
C GLY A 63 2.38 7.44 8.04
N ILE A 64 3.14 6.99 7.05
CA ILE A 64 3.02 5.68 6.42
C ILE A 64 4.38 4.99 6.43
N ALA A 65 4.49 3.92 7.21
CA ALA A 65 5.61 2.98 7.09
C ALA A 65 5.43 2.12 5.83
N VAL A 66 6.19 2.38 4.77
CA VAL A 66 6.00 1.77 3.45
C VAL A 66 6.17 0.25 3.53
N GLY A 67 7.17 -0.23 4.26
CA GLY A 67 7.39 -1.67 4.46
C GLY A 67 6.23 -2.38 5.16
N VAL A 68 5.50 -1.72 6.06
CA VAL A 68 4.29 -2.29 6.66
C VAL A 68 3.19 -2.42 5.61
N VAL A 69 2.98 -1.37 4.80
CA VAL A 69 1.98 -1.40 3.73
C VAL A 69 2.28 -2.48 2.71
N TRP A 70 3.56 -2.70 2.39
CA TRP A 70 3.97 -3.79 1.49
C TRP A 70 3.51 -5.15 2.02
N ARG A 71 3.84 -5.47 3.28
CA ARG A 71 3.42 -6.73 3.92
C ARG A 71 1.90 -6.87 4.01
N ASP A 72 1.18 -5.79 4.30
CA ASP A 72 -0.28 -5.80 4.33
C ASP A 72 -0.87 -6.12 2.94
N VAL A 73 -0.27 -5.56 1.88
CA VAL A 73 -0.69 -5.83 0.50
C VAL A 73 -0.35 -7.26 0.10
N GLU A 74 0.83 -7.76 0.43
CA GLU A 74 1.23 -9.15 0.19
C GLU A 74 0.28 -10.14 0.88
N ALA A 75 -0.04 -9.89 2.16
CA ALA A 75 -0.99 -10.68 2.91
C ALA A 75 -2.38 -10.66 2.27
N ALA A 76 -2.89 -9.48 1.88
CA ALA A 76 -4.19 -9.37 1.21
C ALA A 76 -4.22 -10.09 -0.14
N LEU A 77 -3.16 -9.96 -0.94
CA LEU A 77 -3.03 -10.64 -2.23
C LEU A 77 -2.95 -12.17 -2.06
N SER A 78 -2.31 -12.66 -1.00
CA SER A 78 -2.23 -14.11 -0.71
C SER A 78 -3.60 -14.76 -0.47
N GLN A 79 -4.62 -13.98 -0.10
CA GLN A 79 -5.99 -14.46 0.12
C GLN A 79 -6.83 -14.46 -1.16
N LEU A 80 -6.37 -13.79 -2.22
CA LEU A 80 -7.06 -13.72 -3.50
C LEU A 80 -6.71 -14.92 -4.37
N HIS A 81 -7.68 -15.40 -5.13
CA HIS A 81 -7.45 -16.44 -6.12
C HIS A 81 -6.70 -15.87 -7.32
N GLY A 82 -5.82 -16.69 -7.91
CA GLY A 82 -5.26 -16.37 -9.21
C GLY A 82 -6.36 -16.42 -10.28
N GLU A 83 -6.14 -15.73 -11.39
CA GLU A 83 -7.00 -15.80 -12.57
C GLU A 83 -6.14 -16.04 -13.81
N ARG A 84 -6.68 -16.78 -14.77
CA ARG A 84 -6.08 -16.93 -16.09
C ARG A 84 -6.17 -15.60 -16.82
N VAL A 85 -5.03 -15.06 -17.24
CA VAL A 85 -4.96 -13.75 -17.92
C VAL A 85 -5.70 -13.78 -19.27
N ASP A 86 -5.75 -14.93 -19.92
CA ASP A 86 -6.34 -15.17 -21.24
C ASP A 86 -7.86 -15.42 -21.18
N THR A 87 -8.33 -16.23 -20.22
CA THR A 87 -9.75 -16.62 -20.14
C THR A 87 -10.54 -15.93 -19.04
N GLY A 88 -9.86 -15.29 -18.08
CA GLY A 88 -10.49 -14.76 -16.86
C GLY A 88 -11.00 -15.85 -15.91
N GLU A 89 -10.72 -17.12 -16.19
CA GLU A 89 -11.11 -18.21 -15.30
C GLU A 89 -10.33 -18.13 -14.00
N THR A 90 -11.06 -18.14 -12.88
CA THR A 90 -10.45 -18.19 -11.55
C THR A 90 -9.69 -19.51 -11.37
N LEU A 91 -8.39 -19.41 -11.12
CA LEU A 91 -7.54 -20.52 -10.71
C LEU A 91 -7.84 -20.83 -9.25
N VAL A 92 -8.64 -21.87 -9.04
CA VAL A 92 -9.07 -22.28 -7.69
C VAL A 92 -7.91 -22.96 -6.97
N GLY A 93 -7.15 -22.16 -6.24
CA GLY A 93 -6.25 -22.64 -5.19
C GLY A 93 -7.05 -23.21 -4.01
N HIS A 94 -6.39 -24.01 -3.16
CA HIS A 94 -7.04 -24.54 -1.96
C HIS A 94 -7.16 -23.42 -0.89
N ASN A 95 -8.19 -22.58 -1.00
CA ASN A 95 -8.55 -21.63 0.05
C ASN A 95 -9.74 -22.17 0.87
N PRO A 96 -9.54 -22.63 2.12
CA PRO A 96 -10.61 -23.20 2.93
C PRO A 96 -11.74 -22.20 3.22
N ALA A 97 -11.48 -20.90 3.17
CA ALA A 97 -12.48 -19.85 3.42
C ALA A 97 -13.35 -19.50 2.20
N ASP A 98 -12.97 -19.90 0.98
CA ASP A 98 -13.76 -19.55 -0.21
C ASP A 98 -14.85 -20.58 -0.50
N GLU A 99 -16.01 -20.33 0.12
CA GLU A 99 -17.22 -21.11 -0.09
C GLU A 99 -17.89 -20.80 -1.45
N LEU A 100 -17.76 -19.57 -1.97
CA LEU A 100 -18.46 -19.12 -3.17
C LEU A 100 -17.85 -19.75 -4.44
N ALA A 101 -16.51 -19.80 -4.53
CA ALA A 101 -15.82 -20.52 -5.60
C ALA A 101 -16.15 -22.02 -5.58
N ARG A 102 -16.21 -22.64 -4.40
CA ARG A 102 -16.65 -24.04 -4.24
C ARG A 102 -18.06 -24.28 -4.75
N ARG A 103 -18.99 -23.37 -4.49
CA ARG A 103 -20.38 -23.47 -4.99
C ARG A 103 -20.43 -23.36 -6.51
N ARG A 104 -19.66 -22.44 -7.10
CA ARG A 104 -19.62 -22.26 -8.57
C ARG A 104 -19.10 -23.50 -9.29
N ASN A 105 -18.08 -24.16 -8.73
CA ASN A 105 -17.52 -25.40 -9.29
C ASN A 105 -18.43 -26.62 -9.15
N ARG A 106 -19.40 -26.63 -8.23
CA ARG A 106 -20.36 -27.73 -8.06
C ARG A 106 -21.57 -27.64 -8.98
N ALA A 107 -21.82 -26.48 -9.58
CA ALA A 107 -22.96 -26.22 -10.44
C ALA A 107 -22.67 -26.51 -11.93
N VAL A 108 -21.51 -27.11 -12.23
CA VAL A 108 -21.07 -27.54 -13.56
C VAL A 108 -21.08 -29.06 -13.64
#